data_AF-A0A3S4AST3-F1
#
_entry.id   AF-A0A3S4AST3-F1
#
_cell.length_a   1.000
_cell.length_b   1.000
_cell.length_c   1.000
_cell.angle_alpha   90.00
_cell.angle_beta   90.00
_cell.angle_gamma   90.00
#
_symmetry.space_group_name_H-M   'P 1'
#
loop_
_entity.id
_entity.type
_entity.pdbx_description
1 polymer ?
#
loop_
_entity_poly.entity_id
_entity_poly.type
_entity_poly.pdbx_seq_one_letter_code
_entity_poly.pdbx_strand_id
1 'polypeptide(L)'
;MSTFEDIVEVITNNLFSQVAVLIGIIAIVGLALQRKPVEQVIAGGLRATIGVVVLNIGVEIFVGGLSSFQVIVASAMGLEPPRAESTLVDFGAGQGSVVPLIIAGGFLVHLLLVRLFRAARFVYLTGHLMYWMSVVIAASLVEAFGDVNRWVLAAVGSLLIGCYWVLQPLWTAPLMRKVMGDEQVGLAHTDSTIAIAAGYGAKALRLGDPKRHDSENLKLPRALSFFKDINVSTAFVIGVIMLVAIAFADATVLEEQMGDATVLPGVWALLQALRFAAGIAILLFGVRMFLSEIVPAFKGLSERALPGAKPALDLPVTFTQAPTAVMLGFLSSTVVFLLLMGLFASMGWFVLVPPMIMLFFGGGAGGVFGNAVAGWRGAVFGGVLNGVVLAFGQWIGWGVWGDTAPELATLADSDWFVVGWLLAGLGSLLAPLGAWTLWVIAGIVVAATVLILVALGRRHRDEPADADADAETAGTAGNADASAPAAVTVPDPAHPADGSEAGDTAGAASSRRTARAAHAAIPRPEMLSVLAVCGAGMGSSLILRTTAQKALEQMGIDATIDHSDVGSARGRRVDLVIAQASYLSEVGDIAPVAVPITSFVDVKHVRARLEDALEAKGWL
;
A
#
# COMPACT_ATOMS: atom_id res chain seq x y z
N MET A 1 -5.40 -38.84 -24.11
CA MET A 1 -6.13 -37.68 -23.58
C MET A 1 -7.10 -37.22 -24.66
N SER A 2 -8.30 -36.81 -24.27
CA SER A 2 -9.34 -36.39 -25.23
C SER A 2 -9.00 -35.00 -25.78
N THR A 3 -9.36 -34.69 -27.03
CA THR A 3 -9.15 -33.36 -27.64
C THR A 3 -9.71 -32.21 -26.77
N PHE A 4 -10.74 -32.49 -25.97
CA PHE A 4 -11.28 -31.54 -25.01
C PHE A 4 -10.35 -31.31 -23.80
N GLU A 5 -9.76 -32.37 -23.23
CA GLU A 5 -8.76 -32.25 -22.16
C GLU A 5 -7.55 -31.46 -22.64
N ASP A 6 -7.07 -31.74 -23.86
CA ASP A 6 -5.93 -31.01 -24.44
C ASP A 6 -6.25 -29.51 -24.62
N ILE A 7 -7.47 -29.17 -25.07
CA ILE A 7 -7.92 -27.77 -25.20
C ILE A 7 -8.00 -27.10 -23.82
N VAL A 8 -8.58 -27.78 -22.82
CA VAL A 8 -8.71 -27.25 -21.46
C VAL A 8 -7.34 -27.05 -20.83
N GLU A 9 -6.41 -27.97 -21.02
CA GLU A 9 -5.04 -27.87 -20.51
C GLU A 9 -4.28 -26.72 -21.18
N VAL A 10 -4.40 -26.58 -22.50
CA VAL A 10 -3.81 -25.45 -23.24
C VAL A 10 -4.35 -24.12 -22.72
N ILE A 11 -5.67 -23.97 -22.56
CA ILE A 11 -6.26 -22.74 -22.03
C ILE A 11 -5.82 -22.51 -20.57
N THR A 12 -5.82 -23.54 -19.74
CA THR A 12 -5.47 -23.41 -18.32
C THR A 12 -4.00 -23.00 -18.15
N ASN A 13 -3.08 -23.65 -18.85
CA ASN A 13 -1.64 -23.43 -18.70
C ASN A 13 -1.19 -22.10 -19.35
N ASN A 14 -1.81 -21.71 -20.47
CA ASN A 14 -1.38 -20.53 -21.23
C ASN A 14 -2.20 -19.26 -20.95
N LEU A 15 -3.41 -19.37 -20.41
CA LEU A 15 -4.28 -18.24 -20.13
C LEU A 15 -4.47 -18.02 -18.62
N PHE A 16 -5.06 -19.00 -17.93
CA PHE A 16 -5.47 -18.83 -16.54
C PHE A 16 -4.32 -18.92 -15.54
N SER A 17 -3.28 -19.70 -15.84
CA SER A 17 -2.09 -19.81 -15.00
C SER A 17 -1.12 -18.63 -15.20
N GLN A 18 -1.33 -17.81 -16.24
CA GLN A 18 -0.48 -16.67 -16.56
C GLN A 18 -1.10 -15.37 -16.02
N VAL A 19 -0.83 -15.04 -14.76
CA VAL A 19 -1.45 -13.88 -14.06
C VAL A 19 -1.30 -12.58 -14.85
N ALA A 20 -0.13 -12.31 -15.44
CA ALA A 20 0.09 -11.11 -16.25
C ALA A 20 -0.83 -11.03 -17.48
N VAL A 21 -1.05 -12.16 -18.14
CA VAL A 21 -1.94 -12.26 -19.32
C VAL A 21 -3.38 -12.05 -18.90
N LEU A 22 -3.81 -12.70 -17.82
CA LEU A 22 -5.17 -12.55 -17.28
C LEU A 22 -5.49 -11.08 -16.95
N ILE A 23 -4.55 -10.41 -16.27
CA ILE A 23 -4.68 -8.99 -15.94
C ILE A 23 -4.75 -8.12 -17.21
N GLY A 24 -3.92 -8.40 -18.21
CA GLY A 24 -3.97 -7.72 -19.51
C GLY A 24 -5.32 -7.85 -20.19
N ILE A 25 -5.93 -9.03 -20.14
CA ILE A 25 -7.26 -9.28 -20.71
C ILE A 25 -8.33 -8.51 -19.93
N ILE A 26 -8.28 -8.53 -18.59
CA ILE A 26 -9.20 -7.74 -17.76
C ILE A 26 -9.07 -6.26 -18.09
N ALA A 27 -7.85 -5.76 -18.30
CA ALA A 27 -7.60 -4.38 -18.72
C ALA A 27 -8.22 -4.07 -20.08
N ILE A 28 -8.00 -4.93 -21.08
CA ILE A 28 -8.59 -4.80 -22.43
C ILE A 28 -10.11 -4.79 -22.36
N VAL A 29 -10.72 -5.77 -21.69
CA VAL A 29 -12.18 -5.88 -21.56
C VAL A 29 -12.74 -4.65 -20.85
N GLY A 30 -12.12 -4.24 -19.75
CA GLY A 30 -12.54 -3.07 -18.98
C GLY A 30 -12.48 -1.76 -19.77
N LEU A 31 -11.40 -1.54 -20.52
CA LEU A 31 -11.26 -0.35 -21.37
C LEU A 31 -12.19 -0.40 -22.59
N ALA A 32 -12.42 -1.58 -23.17
CA ALA A 32 -13.37 -1.78 -24.25
C ALA A 32 -14.82 -1.53 -23.79
N LEU A 33 -15.18 -1.96 -22.58
CA LEU A 33 -16.50 -1.70 -21.98
C LEU A 33 -16.75 -0.21 -21.75
N GLN A 34 -15.70 0.56 -21.45
CA GLN A 34 -15.70 2.03 -21.41
C GLN A 34 -15.79 2.70 -22.79
N ARG A 35 -15.83 1.92 -23.88
CA ARG A 35 -15.84 2.42 -25.26
C ARG A 35 -14.64 3.33 -25.57
N LYS A 36 -13.47 3.02 -24.99
CA LYS A 36 -12.24 3.72 -25.36
C LYS A 36 -11.82 3.37 -26.80
N PRO A 37 -11.08 4.25 -27.49
CA PRO A 37 -10.50 3.95 -28.80
C PRO A 37 -9.66 2.67 -28.78
N VAL A 38 -9.68 1.91 -29.88
CA VAL A 38 -9.05 0.57 -29.97
C VAL A 38 -7.56 0.63 -29.64
N GLU A 39 -6.87 1.67 -30.09
CA GLU A 39 -5.46 1.91 -29.78
C GLU A 39 -5.22 2.08 -28.27
N GLN A 40 -6.13 2.73 -27.55
CA GLN A 40 -6.03 2.88 -26.10
C GLN A 40 -6.36 1.58 -25.37
N VAL A 41 -7.31 0.80 -25.90
CA VAL A 41 -7.66 -0.52 -25.35
C VAL A 41 -6.47 -1.48 -25.44
N ILE A 42 -5.85 -1.58 -26.62
CA ILE A 42 -4.70 -2.46 -26.85
C ILE A 42 -3.48 -1.97 -26.07
N ALA A 43 -3.15 -0.66 -26.15
CA ALA A 43 -2.01 -0.10 -25.44
C ALA A 43 -2.16 -0.21 -23.92
N GLY A 44 -3.36 0.06 -23.38
CA GLY A 44 -3.65 -0.09 -21.95
C GLY A 44 -3.55 -1.54 -21.49
N GLY A 45 -4.09 -2.48 -22.27
CA GLY A 45 -3.91 -3.92 -22.05
C GLY A 45 -2.45 -4.34 -21.95
N LEU A 46 -1.64 -3.97 -22.95
CA LEU A 46 -0.21 -4.28 -22.98
C LEU A 46 0.54 -3.62 -21.83
N ARG A 47 0.24 -2.36 -21.50
CA ARG A 47 0.88 -1.67 -20.36
C ARG A 47 0.55 -2.33 -19.02
N ALA A 48 -0.69 -2.79 -18.83
CA ALA A 48 -1.08 -3.55 -17.65
C ALA A 48 -0.29 -4.86 -17.55
N THR A 49 -0.21 -5.64 -18.65
CA THR A 49 0.56 -6.89 -18.72
C THR A 49 2.05 -6.63 -18.42
N ILE A 50 2.66 -5.65 -19.09
CA ILE A 50 4.08 -5.30 -18.89
C ILE A 50 4.31 -4.85 -17.45
N GLY A 51 3.40 -4.06 -16.87
CA GLY A 51 3.49 -3.64 -15.47
C GLY A 51 3.54 -4.83 -14.50
N VAL A 52 2.71 -5.85 -14.71
CA VAL A 52 2.73 -7.08 -13.90
C VAL A 52 4.00 -7.91 -14.14
N VAL A 53 4.49 -8.00 -15.39
CA VAL A 53 5.75 -8.69 -15.69
C VAL A 53 6.92 -8.02 -14.99
N VAL A 54 7.03 -6.70 -15.09
CA VAL A 54 8.06 -5.90 -14.41
C VAL A 54 7.96 -6.06 -12.90
N LEU A 55 6.74 -6.04 -12.34
CA LEU A 55 6.49 -6.32 -10.93
C LEU A 55 7.06 -7.68 -10.52
N ASN A 56 6.75 -8.74 -11.27
CA ASN A 56 7.20 -10.10 -10.96
C ASN A 56 8.72 -10.24 -11.08
N ILE A 57 9.36 -9.61 -12.08
CA ILE A 57 10.84 -9.57 -12.18
C ILE A 57 11.44 -8.89 -10.94
N GLY A 58 10.84 -7.78 -10.49
CA GLY A 58 11.25 -7.11 -9.27
C GLY A 58 11.15 -8.02 -8.05
N VAL A 59 10.02 -8.72 -7.89
CA VAL A 59 9.79 -9.71 -6.82
C VAL A 59 10.81 -10.84 -6.89
N GLU A 60 11.09 -11.41 -8.06
CA GLU A 60 12.04 -12.52 -8.21
C GLU A 60 13.47 -12.13 -7.79
N ILE A 61 13.96 -10.99 -8.27
CA ILE A 61 15.29 -10.46 -7.90
C ILE A 61 15.37 -10.21 -6.39
N PHE A 62 14.30 -9.62 -5.84
CA PHE A 62 14.17 -9.30 -4.43
C PHE A 62 14.12 -10.57 -3.54
N VAL A 63 13.27 -11.55 -3.88
CA VAL A 63 13.10 -12.80 -3.13
C VAL A 63 14.36 -13.65 -3.21
N GLY A 64 15.02 -13.71 -4.37
CA GLY A 64 16.30 -14.39 -4.53
C GLY A 64 17.34 -13.88 -3.52
N GLY A 65 17.50 -12.56 -3.40
CA GLY A 65 18.41 -11.96 -2.40
C GLY A 65 18.02 -12.28 -0.95
N LEU A 66 16.73 -12.33 -0.64
CA LEU A 66 16.24 -12.70 0.70
C LEU A 66 16.44 -14.18 1.03
N SER A 67 16.32 -15.07 0.05
CA SER A 67 16.50 -16.51 0.28
C SER A 67 17.93 -16.83 0.71
N SER A 68 18.93 -16.22 0.06
CA SER A 68 20.33 -16.38 0.46
C SER A 68 20.59 -15.76 1.84
N PHE A 69 20.02 -14.59 2.12
CA PHE A 69 20.07 -13.98 3.45
C PHE A 69 19.53 -14.93 4.52
N GLN A 70 18.36 -15.52 4.26
CA GLN A 70 17.65 -16.38 5.18
C GLN A 70 18.49 -17.61 5.56
N VAL A 71 19.14 -18.25 4.58
CA VAL A 71 20.03 -19.40 4.80
C VAL A 71 21.28 -19.02 5.60
N ILE A 72 21.90 -17.89 5.28
CA ILE A 72 23.10 -17.40 6.01
C ILE A 72 22.77 -17.10 7.47
N VAL A 73 21.65 -16.42 7.74
CA VAL A 73 21.23 -16.13 9.12
C VAL A 73 20.84 -17.40 9.87
N ALA A 74 20.18 -18.36 9.22
CA ALA A 74 19.87 -19.65 9.84
C ALA A 74 21.14 -20.38 10.29
N SER A 75 22.15 -20.44 9.41
CA SER A 75 23.45 -21.03 9.70
C SER A 75 24.18 -20.30 10.82
N ALA A 76 24.24 -18.96 10.77
CA ALA A 76 24.88 -18.14 11.80
C ALA A 76 24.28 -18.33 13.20
N MET A 77 23.01 -18.73 13.27
CA MET A 77 22.27 -18.94 14.51
C MET A 77 22.19 -20.41 14.93
N GLY A 78 22.78 -21.33 14.16
CA GLY A 78 22.79 -22.77 14.44
C GLY A 78 21.40 -23.41 14.42
N LEU A 79 20.51 -22.93 13.56
CA LEU A 79 19.11 -23.36 13.52
C LEU A 79 18.93 -24.60 12.65
N GLU A 80 18.41 -25.68 13.25
CA GLU A 80 17.82 -26.80 12.52
C GLU A 80 16.29 -26.73 12.62
N PRO A 81 15.54 -26.81 11.51
CA PRO A 81 14.09 -26.89 11.58
C PRO A 81 13.66 -28.14 12.37
N PRO A 82 12.57 -28.08 13.16
CA PRO A 82 12.10 -29.24 13.90
C PRO A 82 11.74 -30.40 12.97
N ARG A 83 11.72 -31.63 13.50
CA ARG A 83 11.20 -32.76 12.71
C ARG A 83 9.72 -32.56 12.41
N ALA A 84 9.35 -32.85 11.15
CA ALA A 84 8.00 -32.85 10.64
C ALA A 84 7.60 -34.30 10.25
N GLU A 85 6.36 -34.69 10.52
CA GLU A 85 5.84 -36.02 10.13
C GLU A 85 5.38 -36.05 8.66
N SER A 86 5.00 -34.89 8.13
CA SER A 86 4.62 -34.68 6.74
C SER A 86 5.20 -33.37 6.21
N THR A 87 5.29 -33.23 4.89
CA THR A 87 5.79 -32.02 4.23
C THR A 87 4.69 -31.36 3.40
N LEU A 88 4.87 -30.07 3.10
CA LEU A 88 4.00 -29.36 2.15
C LEU A 88 3.92 -30.06 0.78
N VAL A 89 4.99 -30.74 0.35
CA VAL A 89 5.01 -31.51 -0.89
C VAL A 89 4.12 -32.75 -0.78
N ASP A 90 4.23 -33.48 0.33
CA ASP A 90 3.39 -34.65 0.60
C ASP A 90 1.92 -34.27 0.70
N PHE A 91 1.63 -33.17 1.40
CA PHE A 91 0.28 -32.62 1.49
C PHE A 91 -0.26 -32.27 0.10
N GLY A 92 0.51 -31.57 -0.72
CA GLY A 92 0.13 -31.19 -2.09
C GLY A 92 -0.15 -32.39 -3.00
N ALA A 93 0.64 -33.47 -2.88
CA ALA A 93 0.42 -34.72 -3.59
C ALA A 93 -0.80 -35.51 -3.06
N GLY A 94 -1.11 -35.38 -1.78
CA GLY A 94 -2.24 -36.01 -1.11
C GLY A 94 -3.50 -35.15 -1.07
N GLN A 95 -3.94 -34.82 0.15
CA GLN A 95 -5.20 -34.10 0.41
C GLN A 95 -5.21 -32.67 -0.17
N GLY A 96 -4.04 -32.03 -0.28
CA GLY A 96 -3.85 -30.71 -0.87
C GLY A 96 -4.10 -30.64 -2.38
N SER A 97 -4.19 -31.79 -3.08
CA SER A 97 -4.55 -31.84 -4.51
C SER A 97 -5.95 -31.27 -4.83
N VAL A 98 -6.76 -31.01 -3.79
CA VAL A 98 -8.07 -30.37 -3.88
C VAL A 98 -8.02 -28.84 -4.03
N VAL A 99 -6.89 -28.20 -3.71
CA VAL A 99 -6.74 -26.74 -3.65
C VAL A 99 -7.21 -26.02 -4.92
N PRO A 100 -6.93 -26.49 -6.15
CA PRO A 100 -7.47 -25.86 -7.37
C PRO A 100 -9.01 -25.80 -7.40
N LEU A 101 -9.70 -26.82 -6.88
CA LEU A 101 -11.17 -26.82 -6.77
C LEU A 101 -11.65 -25.82 -5.73
N ILE A 102 -10.94 -25.72 -4.60
CA ILE A 102 -11.22 -24.72 -3.55
C ILE A 102 -11.15 -23.32 -4.15
N ILE A 103 -10.10 -23.02 -4.92
CA ILE A 103 -9.89 -21.71 -5.56
C ILE A 103 -11.02 -21.42 -6.55
N ALA A 104 -11.30 -22.35 -7.46
CA ALA A 104 -12.33 -22.17 -8.48
C ALA A 104 -13.71 -21.97 -7.86
N GLY A 105 -14.12 -22.85 -6.95
CA GLY A 105 -15.41 -22.75 -6.27
C GLY A 105 -15.50 -21.53 -5.35
N GLY A 106 -14.41 -21.19 -4.67
CA GLY A 106 -14.34 -20.02 -3.80
C GLY A 106 -14.44 -18.72 -4.57
N PHE A 107 -13.90 -18.68 -5.78
CA PHE A 107 -13.97 -17.47 -6.61
C PHE A 107 -15.37 -17.28 -7.15
N LEU A 108 -16.07 -18.37 -7.48
CA LEU A 108 -17.50 -18.33 -7.82
C LEU A 108 -18.34 -17.83 -6.63
N VAL A 109 -18.10 -18.33 -5.41
CA VAL A 109 -18.77 -17.85 -4.19
C VAL A 109 -18.49 -16.37 -3.98
N HIS A 110 -17.24 -15.94 -4.11
CA HIS A 110 -16.82 -14.54 -3.99
C HIS A 110 -17.54 -13.63 -5.00
N LEU A 111 -17.53 -13.98 -6.30
CA LEU A 111 -18.22 -13.23 -7.34
C LEU A 111 -19.74 -13.20 -7.13
N LEU A 112 -20.33 -14.31 -6.68
CA LEU A 112 -21.75 -14.38 -6.35
C LEU A 112 -22.09 -13.41 -5.22
N LEU A 113 -21.31 -13.39 -4.15
CA LEU A 113 -21.51 -12.47 -3.02
C LEU A 113 -21.32 -11.00 -3.44
N VAL A 114 -20.28 -10.69 -4.21
CA VAL A 114 -20.07 -9.35 -4.81
C VAL A 114 -21.27 -8.92 -5.66
N ARG A 115 -21.84 -9.86 -6.43
CA ARG A 115 -22.98 -9.57 -7.31
C ARG A 115 -24.31 -9.43 -6.57
N LEU A 116 -24.49 -10.15 -5.46
CA LEU A 116 -25.72 -10.14 -4.66
C LEU A 116 -25.78 -8.99 -3.66
N PHE A 117 -24.66 -8.63 -3.04
CA PHE A 117 -24.60 -7.65 -1.96
C PHE A 117 -23.89 -6.36 -2.39
N ARG A 118 -24.60 -5.24 -2.40
CA ARG A 118 -24.02 -3.91 -2.69
C ARG A 118 -22.86 -3.51 -1.78
N ALA A 119 -22.83 -4.02 -0.55
CA ALA A 119 -21.73 -3.76 0.39
C ALA A 119 -20.43 -4.47 -0.03
N ALA A 120 -20.51 -5.60 -0.75
CA ALA A 120 -19.37 -6.36 -1.24
C ALA A 120 -18.77 -5.70 -2.50
N ARG A 121 -18.16 -4.52 -2.29
CA ARG A 121 -17.72 -3.61 -3.37
C ARG A 121 -16.32 -3.89 -3.91
N PHE A 122 -15.66 -4.96 -3.49
CA PHE A 122 -14.29 -5.28 -3.91
C PHE A 122 -14.20 -6.66 -4.55
N VAL A 123 -13.46 -6.76 -5.66
CA VAL A 123 -13.06 -8.03 -6.26
C VAL A 123 -11.61 -8.30 -5.88
N TYR A 124 -11.37 -9.37 -5.11
CA TYR A 124 -10.03 -9.85 -4.76
C TYR A 124 -9.32 -10.41 -6.01
N LEU A 125 -8.11 -9.91 -6.33
CA LEU A 125 -7.42 -10.24 -7.58
C LEU A 125 -5.98 -10.73 -7.40
N THR A 126 -5.54 -10.97 -6.17
CA THR A 126 -4.16 -11.41 -5.90
C THR A 126 -4.06 -12.93 -5.96
N GLY A 127 -3.96 -13.47 -7.18
CA GLY A 127 -4.06 -14.91 -7.45
C GLY A 127 -3.08 -15.80 -6.67
N HIS A 128 -1.82 -15.37 -6.49
CA HIS A 128 -0.85 -16.18 -5.75
C HIS A 128 -1.23 -16.33 -4.26
N LEU A 129 -1.79 -15.29 -3.64
CA LEU A 129 -2.29 -15.36 -2.26
C LEU A 129 -3.64 -16.08 -2.17
N MET A 130 -4.45 -16.05 -3.23
CA MET A 130 -5.64 -16.90 -3.32
C MET A 130 -5.25 -18.38 -3.25
N TYR A 131 -4.18 -18.77 -3.93
CA TYR A 131 -3.63 -20.12 -3.84
C TYR A 131 -3.17 -20.45 -2.43
N TRP A 132 -2.25 -19.67 -1.87
CA TRP A 132 -1.67 -19.96 -0.56
C TRP A 132 -2.70 -19.98 0.56
N MET A 133 -3.63 -19.02 0.59
CA MET A 133 -4.67 -19.01 1.61
C MET A 133 -5.62 -20.21 1.46
N SER A 134 -5.83 -20.71 0.24
CA SER A 134 -6.59 -21.94 0.00
C SER A 134 -5.84 -23.17 0.52
N VAL A 135 -4.50 -23.22 0.37
CA VAL A 135 -3.65 -24.26 0.98
C VAL A 135 -3.77 -24.22 2.50
N VAL A 136 -3.69 -23.04 3.12
CA VAL A 136 -3.82 -22.88 4.59
C VAL A 136 -5.16 -23.37 5.08
N ILE A 137 -6.26 -22.98 4.44
CA ILE A 137 -7.59 -23.46 4.82
C ILE A 137 -7.66 -24.97 4.66
N ALA A 138 -7.20 -25.52 3.53
CA ALA A 138 -7.22 -26.96 3.30
C ALA A 138 -6.41 -27.72 4.36
N ALA A 139 -5.16 -27.31 4.61
CA ALA A 139 -4.28 -27.93 5.59
C ALA A 139 -4.85 -27.81 7.02
N SER A 140 -5.37 -26.64 7.40
CA SER A 140 -5.97 -26.44 8.72
C SER A 140 -7.23 -27.28 8.94
N LEU A 141 -8.04 -27.50 7.89
CA LEU A 141 -9.20 -28.40 7.98
C LEU A 141 -8.76 -29.88 8.03
N VAL A 142 -7.73 -30.27 7.28
CA VAL A 142 -7.20 -31.64 7.34
C VAL A 142 -6.55 -31.90 8.70
N GLU A 143 -5.81 -30.96 9.25
CA GLU A 143 -5.24 -31.12 10.59
C GLU A 143 -6.34 -31.25 11.65
N ALA A 144 -7.35 -30.37 11.62
CA ALA A 144 -8.39 -30.34 12.64
C ALA A 144 -9.33 -31.56 12.60
N PHE A 145 -9.45 -32.25 11.46
CA PHE A 145 -10.45 -33.29 11.23
C PHE A 145 -9.90 -34.62 10.67
N GLY A 146 -8.59 -34.71 10.42
CA GLY A 146 -7.94 -35.87 9.84
C GLY A 146 -8.30 -36.08 8.36
N ASP A 147 -8.58 -37.33 7.98
CA ASP A 147 -8.92 -37.67 6.60
C ASP A 147 -10.32 -37.18 6.22
N VAL A 148 -10.36 -36.03 5.55
CA VAL A 148 -11.60 -35.39 5.08
C VAL A 148 -11.88 -35.81 3.64
N ASN A 149 -13.14 -36.17 3.35
CA ASN A 149 -13.57 -36.44 1.98
C ASN A 149 -13.25 -35.26 1.04
N ARG A 150 -12.56 -35.53 -0.06
CA ARG A 150 -12.13 -34.53 -1.07
C ARG A 150 -13.23 -33.56 -1.50
N TRP A 151 -14.45 -34.03 -1.74
CA TRP A 151 -15.54 -33.16 -2.21
C TRP A 151 -16.10 -32.28 -1.09
N VAL A 152 -16.13 -32.80 0.13
CA VAL A 152 -16.50 -32.01 1.32
C VAL A 152 -15.44 -30.94 1.56
N LEU A 153 -14.16 -31.29 1.52
CA LEU A 153 -13.05 -30.35 1.68
C LEU A 153 -13.08 -29.27 0.60
N ALA A 154 -13.34 -29.64 -0.66
CA ALA A 154 -13.52 -28.68 -1.76
C ALA A 154 -14.67 -27.71 -1.48
N ALA A 155 -15.86 -28.23 -1.17
CA ALA A 155 -17.05 -27.40 -0.98
C ALA A 155 -16.94 -26.47 0.24
N VAL A 156 -16.50 -27.00 1.38
CA VAL A 156 -16.31 -26.24 2.61
C VAL A 156 -15.18 -25.22 2.45
N GLY A 157 -14.03 -25.64 1.89
CA GLY A 157 -12.92 -24.75 1.59
C GLY A 157 -13.34 -23.59 0.68
N SER A 158 -14.10 -23.87 -0.39
CA SER A 158 -14.64 -22.85 -1.30
C SER A 158 -15.54 -21.84 -0.59
N LEU A 159 -16.44 -22.29 0.30
CA LEU A 159 -17.31 -21.39 1.05
C LEU A 159 -16.52 -20.48 1.98
N LEU A 160 -15.54 -21.04 2.70
CA LEU A 160 -14.70 -20.30 3.65
C LEU A 160 -13.83 -19.26 2.92
N ILE A 161 -13.09 -19.69 1.89
CA ILE A 161 -12.18 -18.81 1.17
C ILE A 161 -12.94 -17.72 0.39
N GLY A 162 -14.09 -18.06 -0.19
CA GLY A 162 -14.95 -17.09 -0.87
C GLY A 162 -15.46 -16.00 0.08
N CYS A 163 -15.82 -16.37 1.32
CA CYS A 163 -16.19 -15.40 2.36
C CYS A 163 -14.99 -14.52 2.76
N TYR A 164 -13.80 -15.12 2.92
CA TYR A 164 -12.58 -14.40 3.23
C TYR A 164 -12.25 -13.34 2.17
N TRP A 165 -12.28 -13.69 0.89
CA TRP A 165 -12.00 -12.74 -0.21
C TRP A 165 -12.99 -11.58 -0.31
N VAL A 166 -14.24 -11.77 0.14
CA VAL A 166 -15.23 -10.69 0.22
C VAL A 166 -14.97 -9.80 1.43
N LEU A 167 -14.71 -10.39 2.60
CA LEU A 167 -14.62 -9.65 3.86
C LEU A 167 -13.28 -8.93 4.05
N GLN A 168 -12.18 -9.51 3.58
CA GLN A 168 -10.84 -9.00 3.83
C GLN A 168 -10.61 -7.58 3.29
N PRO A 169 -10.99 -7.26 2.04
CA PRO A 169 -10.88 -5.90 1.54
C PRO A 169 -11.81 -4.91 2.28
N LEU A 170 -12.94 -5.38 2.83
CA LEU A 170 -13.91 -4.53 3.52
C LEU A 170 -13.45 -4.09 4.90
N TRP A 171 -12.85 -4.99 5.69
CA TRP A 171 -12.39 -4.62 7.03
C TRP A 171 -11.15 -3.71 7.01
N THR A 172 -10.36 -3.77 5.93
CA THR A 172 -9.19 -2.91 5.73
C THR A 172 -9.55 -1.60 5.04
N ALA A 173 -10.70 -1.51 4.37
CA ALA A 173 -11.10 -0.35 3.57
C ALA A 173 -10.95 1.02 4.26
N PRO A 174 -11.32 1.21 5.55
CA PRO A 174 -11.15 2.51 6.20
C PRO A 174 -9.68 2.94 6.35
N LEU A 175 -8.78 1.97 6.56
CA LEU A 175 -7.35 2.22 6.65
C LEU A 175 -6.73 2.36 5.25
N MET A 176 -7.16 1.54 4.31
CA MET A 176 -6.76 1.63 2.89
C MET A 176 -7.07 3.01 2.32
N ARG A 177 -8.24 3.58 2.64
CA ARG A 177 -8.61 4.94 2.25
C ARG A 177 -7.63 6.00 2.75
N LYS A 178 -7.11 5.84 3.97
CA LYS A 178 -6.13 6.77 4.52
C LYS A 178 -4.76 6.65 3.86
N VAL A 179 -4.39 5.44 3.47
CA VAL A 179 -3.12 5.16 2.78
C VAL A 179 -3.15 5.65 1.34
N MET A 180 -4.21 5.32 0.60
CA MET A 180 -4.34 5.64 -0.83
C MET A 180 -4.85 7.05 -1.10
N GLY A 181 -5.52 7.68 -0.12
CA GLY A 181 -6.17 8.99 -0.28
C GLY A 181 -7.55 8.93 -0.97
N ASP A 182 -7.94 7.78 -1.52
CA ASP A 182 -9.23 7.52 -2.13
C ASP A 182 -9.75 6.11 -1.80
N GLU A 183 -10.92 5.74 -2.34
CA GLU A 183 -11.48 4.39 -2.19
C GLU A 183 -11.45 3.56 -3.49
N GLN A 184 -10.57 3.85 -4.45
CA GLN A 184 -10.56 3.18 -5.75
C GLN A 184 -9.96 1.77 -5.71
N VAL A 185 -9.11 1.49 -4.72
CA VAL A 185 -8.42 0.21 -4.57
C VAL A 185 -8.60 -0.35 -3.16
N GLY A 186 -8.99 -1.62 -3.08
CA GLY A 186 -9.00 -2.40 -1.83
C GLY A 186 -7.69 -3.15 -1.61
N LEU A 187 -7.44 -3.61 -0.38
CA LEU A 187 -6.32 -4.52 -0.12
C LEU A 187 -6.76 -5.96 -0.38
N ALA A 188 -5.97 -6.71 -1.14
CA ALA A 188 -6.08 -8.15 -1.36
C ALA A 188 -4.76 -8.83 -0.99
N HIS A 189 -4.41 -8.82 0.30
CA HIS A 189 -3.23 -9.47 0.85
C HIS A 189 -3.54 -10.13 2.19
N THR A 190 -2.80 -11.19 2.51
CA THR A 190 -2.87 -11.97 3.75
C THR A 190 -2.14 -11.34 4.94
N ASP A 191 -1.82 -10.04 4.87
CA ASP A 191 -1.30 -9.25 6.00
C ASP A 191 -2.34 -8.24 6.52
N SER A 192 -3.61 -8.54 6.28
CA SER A 192 -4.70 -7.62 6.59
C SER A 192 -4.91 -7.45 8.10
N THR A 193 -4.61 -8.48 8.88
CA THR A 193 -4.67 -8.47 10.35
C THR A 193 -3.57 -7.58 10.93
N ILE A 194 -2.34 -7.65 10.42
CA ILE A 194 -1.27 -6.70 10.77
C ILE A 194 -1.64 -5.28 10.35
N ALA A 195 -2.19 -5.08 9.15
CA ALA A 195 -2.65 -3.77 8.71
C ALA A 195 -3.66 -3.15 9.69
N ILE A 196 -4.67 -3.94 10.10
CA ILE A 196 -5.69 -3.54 11.08
C ILE A 196 -5.07 -3.28 12.44
N ALA A 197 -4.28 -4.20 12.95
CA ALA A 197 -3.75 -4.13 14.30
C ALA A 197 -2.72 -3.00 14.44
N ALA A 198 -1.90 -2.75 13.42
CA ALA A 198 -1.01 -1.59 13.35
C ALA A 198 -1.82 -0.29 13.26
N GLY A 199 -2.78 -0.20 12.33
CA GLY A 199 -3.57 1.01 12.11
C GLY A 199 -4.48 1.40 13.28
N TYR A 200 -5.27 0.47 13.80
CA TYR A 200 -6.15 0.76 14.95
C TYR A 200 -5.41 0.74 16.28
N GLY A 201 -4.40 -0.13 16.45
CA GLY A 201 -3.57 -0.17 17.65
C GLY A 201 -2.76 1.11 17.83
N ALA A 202 -2.06 1.58 16.79
CA ALA A 202 -1.30 2.83 16.88
C ALA A 202 -2.21 4.05 17.13
N LYS A 203 -3.42 4.05 16.56
CA LYS A 203 -4.44 5.06 16.82
C LYS A 203 -4.94 5.02 18.27
N ALA A 204 -5.26 3.82 18.78
CA ALA A 204 -5.77 3.63 20.14
C ALA A 204 -4.73 4.05 21.20
N LEU A 205 -3.46 3.71 20.97
CA LEU A 205 -2.33 4.08 21.82
C LEU A 205 -1.89 5.55 21.64
N ARG A 206 -2.50 6.29 20.71
CA ARG A 206 -2.19 7.70 20.41
C ARG A 206 -0.70 7.93 20.18
N LEU A 207 -0.05 7.04 19.43
CA LEU A 207 1.41 7.04 19.27
C LEU A 207 1.95 8.28 18.54
N GLY A 208 1.12 8.98 17.76
CA GLY A 208 1.53 10.19 17.08
C GLY A 208 0.40 10.82 16.28
N ASP A 209 0.70 12.00 15.73
CA ASP A 209 -0.16 12.69 14.76
C ASP A 209 0.23 12.29 13.32
N PRO A 210 -0.72 11.86 12.48
CA PRO A 210 -0.45 11.33 11.15
C PRO A 210 0.10 12.37 10.17
N LYS A 211 -0.23 13.66 10.30
CA LYS A 211 0.23 14.70 9.38
C LYS A 211 1.60 15.25 9.81
N ARG A 212 1.74 15.56 11.09
CA ARG A 212 2.95 16.19 11.64
C ARG A 212 4.12 15.22 11.72
N HIS A 213 3.85 13.94 11.95
CA HIS A 213 4.89 12.91 12.15
C HIS A 213 4.96 11.92 10.99
N ASP A 214 4.39 12.25 9.83
CA ASP A 214 4.49 11.43 8.63
C ASP A 214 5.96 11.08 8.33
N SER A 215 6.24 9.78 8.16
CA SER A 215 7.58 9.28 7.87
C SER A 215 8.18 9.89 6.62
N GLU A 216 7.36 10.17 5.60
CA GLU A 216 7.84 10.72 4.33
C GLU A 216 8.34 12.18 4.49
N ASN A 217 7.88 12.86 5.54
CA ASN A 217 8.22 14.27 5.84
C ASN A 217 9.26 14.43 6.95
N LEU A 218 9.84 13.34 7.47
CA LEU A 218 10.85 13.36 8.52
C LEU A 218 12.06 14.21 8.11
N LYS A 219 12.47 15.18 8.95
CA LYS A 219 13.69 15.96 8.73
C LYS A 219 14.87 15.27 9.44
N LEU A 220 15.64 14.49 8.68
CA LEU A 220 16.85 13.83 9.17
C LEU A 220 18.04 14.80 9.15
N PRO A 221 19.00 14.69 10.10
CA PRO A 221 20.25 15.42 10.02
C PRO A 221 21.00 15.07 8.74
N ARG A 222 21.83 15.99 8.24
CA ARG A 222 22.48 15.88 6.92
C ARG A 222 23.25 14.57 6.69
N ALA A 223 23.84 13.99 7.74
CA ALA A 223 24.54 12.71 7.67
C ALA A 223 23.61 11.51 7.44
N LEU A 224 22.34 11.60 7.86
CA LEU A 224 21.35 10.52 7.75
C LEU A 224 20.32 10.78 6.65
N SER A 225 20.44 11.87 5.89
CA SER A 225 19.46 12.22 4.86
C SER A 225 19.35 11.19 3.74
N PHE A 226 20.40 10.37 3.52
CA PHE A 226 20.38 9.29 2.54
C PHE A 226 19.40 8.17 2.90
N PHE A 227 19.01 8.01 4.17
CA PHE A 227 17.99 7.04 4.59
C PHE A 227 16.58 7.38 4.09
N LYS A 228 16.38 8.58 3.53
CA LYS A 228 15.12 8.93 2.85
C LYS A 228 14.97 8.28 1.48
N ASP A 229 16.09 7.91 0.86
CA ASP A 229 16.04 7.14 -0.37
C ASP A 229 15.84 5.68 0.02
N ILE A 230 14.67 5.13 -0.34
CA ILE A 230 14.33 3.74 -0.02
C ILE A 230 15.38 2.76 -0.56
N ASN A 231 15.93 2.99 -1.75
CA ASN A 231 16.91 2.08 -2.36
C ASN A 231 18.23 2.14 -1.59
N VAL A 232 18.71 3.35 -1.27
CA VAL A 232 19.97 3.53 -0.52
C VAL A 232 19.83 3.03 0.92
N SER A 233 18.74 3.39 1.60
CA SER A 233 18.42 2.93 2.95
C SER A 233 18.40 1.40 3.01
N THR A 234 17.72 0.79 2.05
CA THR A 234 17.61 -0.66 1.94
C THR A 234 18.96 -1.33 1.73
N ALA A 235 19.72 -0.89 0.73
CA ALA A 235 21.02 -1.46 0.43
C ALA A 235 21.98 -1.35 1.63
N PHE A 236 21.94 -0.22 2.34
CA PHE A 236 22.75 -0.01 3.53
C PHE A 236 22.35 -0.95 4.67
N VAL A 237 21.07 -1.01 5.03
CA VAL A 237 20.57 -1.80 6.16
C VAL A 237 20.80 -3.30 5.92
N ILE A 238 20.35 -3.82 4.78
CA ILE A 238 20.55 -5.24 4.43
C ILE A 238 22.04 -5.55 4.32
N GLY A 239 22.83 -4.65 3.73
CA GLY A 239 24.27 -4.82 3.61
C GLY A 239 24.96 -4.96 4.96
N VAL A 240 24.64 -4.10 5.92
CA VAL A 240 25.17 -4.20 7.29
C VAL A 240 24.77 -5.51 7.95
N ILE A 241 23.50 -5.91 7.86
CA ILE A 241 23.03 -7.14 8.50
C ILE A 241 23.69 -8.37 7.84
N MET A 242 23.81 -8.40 6.51
CA MET A 242 24.50 -9.48 5.78
C MET A 242 25.98 -9.58 6.16
N LEU A 243 26.67 -8.45 6.25
CA LEU A 243 28.08 -8.43 6.63
C LEU A 243 28.29 -8.98 8.05
N VAL A 244 27.38 -8.65 8.97
CA VAL A 244 27.39 -9.21 10.32
C VAL A 244 27.07 -10.71 10.28
N ALA A 245 26.03 -11.13 9.56
CA ALA A 245 25.60 -12.52 9.51
C ALA A 245 26.68 -13.45 8.93
N ILE A 246 27.36 -13.03 7.87
CA ILE A 246 28.48 -13.80 7.26
C ILE A 246 29.64 -13.99 8.24
N ALA A 247 29.86 -13.06 9.17
CA ALA A 247 30.93 -13.20 10.17
C ALA A 247 30.68 -14.36 11.16
N PHE A 248 29.44 -14.85 11.25
CA PHE A 248 29.03 -15.92 12.16
C PHE A 248 28.51 -17.18 11.44
N ALA A 249 28.23 -17.11 10.14
CA ALA A 249 27.74 -18.24 9.36
C ALA A 249 28.84 -19.29 9.10
N ASP A 250 28.42 -20.54 8.91
CA ASP A 250 29.33 -21.62 8.53
C ASP A 250 29.91 -21.35 7.13
N ALA A 251 31.23 -21.62 6.99
CA ALA A 251 31.96 -21.36 5.76
C ALA A 251 31.43 -22.18 4.57
N THR A 252 30.97 -23.42 4.77
CA THR A 252 30.45 -24.26 3.69
C THR A 252 29.10 -23.75 3.20
N VAL A 253 28.25 -23.29 4.12
CA VAL A 253 26.95 -22.69 3.77
C VAL A 253 27.15 -21.39 2.99
N LEU A 254 28.14 -20.58 3.40
CA LEU A 254 28.52 -19.37 2.70
C LEU A 254 29.03 -19.64 1.29
N GLU A 255 29.94 -20.62 1.13
CA GLU A 255 30.46 -21.03 -0.17
C GLU A 255 29.35 -21.54 -1.10
N GLU A 256 28.40 -22.33 -0.57
CA GLU A 256 27.25 -22.82 -1.34
C GLU A 256 26.34 -21.67 -1.80
N GLN A 257 26.04 -20.70 -0.94
CA GLN A 257 25.23 -19.53 -1.31
C GLN A 257 25.95 -18.60 -2.29
N MET A 258 27.28 -18.53 -2.22
CA MET A 258 28.09 -17.79 -3.19
C MET A 258 28.13 -18.47 -4.56
N GLY A 259 27.99 -19.80 -4.61
CA GLY A 259 28.03 -20.58 -5.84
C GLY A 259 29.29 -20.29 -6.64
N ASP A 260 29.13 -19.95 -7.93
CA ASP A 260 30.25 -19.65 -8.82
C ASP A 260 30.85 -18.23 -8.63
N ALA A 261 30.38 -17.46 -7.64
CA ALA A 261 30.87 -16.11 -7.42
C ALA A 261 32.33 -16.12 -6.93
N THR A 262 33.23 -15.51 -7.71
CA THR A 262 34.68 -15.45 -7.41
C THR A 262 35.10 -14.26 -6.55
N VAL A 263 34.14 -13.45 -6.10
CA VAL A 263 34.39 -12.24 -5.29
C VAL A 263 34.59 -12.60 -3.81
N LEU A 264 35.16 -11.69 -3.02
CA LEU A 264 35.25 -11.87 -1.58
C LEU A 264 33.85 -11.96 -0.94
N PRO A 265 33.65 -12.74 0.15
CA PRO A 265 32.33 -12.89 0.77
C PRO A 265 31.66 -11.58 1.18
N GLY A 266 32.42 -10.62 1.73
CA GLY A 266 31.88 -9.31 2.08
C GLY A 266 31.43 -8.49 0.85
N VAL A 267 32.07 -8.67 -0.30
CA VAL A 267 31.65 -8.04 -1.56
C VAL A 267 30.38 -8.72 -2.08
N TRP A 268 30.31 -10.05 -2.02
CA TRP A 268 29.10 -10.78 -2.36
C TRP A 268 27.91 -10.35 -1.49
N ALA A 269 28.10 -10.21 -0.18
CA ALA A 269 27.11 -9.70 0.77
C ALA A 269 26.54 -8.35 0.35
N LEU A 270 27.42 -7.42 -0.01
CA LEU A 270 27.06 -6.09 -0.47
C LEU A 270 26.31 -6.15 -1.82
N LEU A 271 26.73 -7.02 -2.74
CA LEU A 271 26.04 -7.23 -4.02
C LEU A 271 24.62 -7.80 -3.82
N GLN A 272 24.41 -8.69 -2.84
CA GLN A 272 23.07 -9.18 -2.50
C GLN A 272 22.18 -8.06 -1.94
N ALA A 273 22.72 -7.21 -1.06
CA ALA A 273 21.99 -6.06 -0.55
C ALA A 273 21.62 -5.04 -1.65
N LEU A 274 22.53 -4.81 -2.60
CA LEU A 274 22.26 -3.96 -3.78
C LEU A 274 21.23 -4.59 -4.72
N ARG A 275 21.28 -5.91 -4.96
CA ARG A 275 20.26 -6.65 -5.71
C ARG A 275 18.89 -6.50 -5.07
N PHE A 276 18.82 -6.65 -3.76
CA PHE A 276 17.59 -6.48 -3.01
C PHE A 276 17.00 -5.07 -3.17
N ALA A 277 17.82 -4.02 -3.03
CA ALA A 277 17.39 -2.65 -3.27
C ALA A 277 16.93 -2.42 -4.73
N ALA A 278 17.64 -2.97 -5.71
CA ALA A 278 17.26 -2.88 -7.12
C ALA A 278 15.93 -3.60 -7.40
N GLY A 279 15.69 -4.76 -6.77
CA GLY A 279 14.44 -5.50 -6.85
C GLY A 279 13.23 -4.67 -6.39
N ILE A 280 13.35 -3.95 -5.27
CA ILE A 280 12.31 -3.02 -4.80
C ILE A 280 12.04 -1.90 -5.80
N ALA A 281 13.09 -1.29 -6.36
CA ALA A 281 12.92 -0.22 -7.35
C ALA A 281 12.14 -0.70 -8.58
N ILE A 282 12.48 -1.89 -9.10
CA ILE A 282 11.80 -2.53 -10.24
C ILE A 282 10.35 -2.88 -9.87
N LEU A 283 10.14 -3.47 -8.69
CA LEU A 283 8.82 -3.79 -8.14
C LEU A 283 7.90 -2.56 -8.13
N LEU A 284 8.35 -1.46 -7.52
CA LEU A 284 7.55 -0.23 -7.39
C LEU A 284 7.29 0.43 -8.75
N PHE A 285 8.22 0.33 -9.69
CA PHE A 285 8.02 0.80 -11.06
C PHE A 285 6.91 -0.01 -11.77
N GLY A 286 6.97 -1.35 -11.67
CA GLY A 286 5.94 -2.24 -12.23
C GLY A 286 4.55 -1.99 -11.64
N VAL A 287 4.46 -1.83 -10.30
CA VAL A 287 3.21 -1.51 -9.60
C VAL A 287 2.56 -0.24 -10.13
N ARG A 288 3.32 0.86 -10.29
CA ARG A 288 2.77 2.14 -10.77
C ARG A 288 2.23 2.02 -12.19
N MET A 289 2.96 1.33 -13.07
CA MET A 289 2.56 1.09 -14.46
C MET A 289 1.30 0.23 -14.56
N PHE A 290 1.20 -0.80 -13.72
CA PHE A 290 0.02 -1.65 -13.63
C PHE A 290 -1.21 -0.87 -13.10
N LEU A 291 -1.03 -0.11 -12.02
CA LEU A 291 -2.12 0.65 -11.39
C LEU A 291 -2.77 1.67 -12.32
N SER A 292 -1.97 2.34 -13.17
CA SER A 292 -2.49 3.33 -14.11
C SER A 292 -3.45 2.77 -15.16
N GLU A 293 -3.44 1.45 -15.39
CA GLU A 293 -4.31 0.79 -16.34
C GLU A 293 -5.44 0.00 -15.67
N ILE A 294 -5.15 -0.66 -14.55
CA ILE A 294 -6.13 -1.53 -13.90
C ILE A 294 -7.27 -0.75 -13.25
N VAL A 295 -6.98 0.41 -12.62
CA VAL A 295 -8.00 1.22 -11.95
C VAL A 295 -8.99 1.77 -12.97
N PRO A 296 -8.56 2.41 -14.09
CA PRO A 296 -9.48 2.78 -15.15
C PRO A 296 -10.21 1.59 -15.73
N ALA A 297 -9.53 0.49 -16.06
CA ALA A 297 -10.19 -0.68 -16.67
C ALA A 297 -11.31 -1.25 -15.80
N PHE A 298 -11.10 -1.33 -14.48
CA PHE A 298 -12.11 -1.83 -13.56
C PHE A 298 -13.37 -0.97 -13.53
N LYS A 299 -13.28 0.33 -13.80
CA LYS A 299 -14.48 1.18 -13.94
C LYS A 299 -15.43 0.65 -15.01
N GLY A 300 -14.90 0.21 -16.16
CA GLY A 300 -15.72 -0.37 -17.23
C GLY A 300 -16.33 -1.73 -16.87
N LEU A 301 -15.59 -2.58 -16.15
CA LEU A 301 -16.14 -3.82 -15.59
C LEU A 301 -17.24 -3.53 -14.57
N SER A 302 -17.02 -2.53 -13.72
CA SER A 302 -17.93 -2.10 -12.66
C SER A 302 -19.27 -1.64 -13.24
N GLU A 303 -19.26 -0.80 -14.27
CA GLU A 303 -20.47 -0.23 -14.85
C GLU A 303 -21.35 -1.25 -15.60
N ARG A 304 -20.78 -2.38 -16.06
CA ARG A 304 -21.48 -3.34 -16.95
C ARG A 304 -21.67 -4.73 -16.35
N ALA A 305 -20.67 -5.29 -15.68
CA ALA A 305 -20.65 -6.69 -15.24
C ALA A 305 -20.87 -6.83 -13.72
N LEU A 306 -20.22 -5.98 -12.93
CA LEU A 306 -20.23 -6.04 -11.46
C LEU A 306 -20.52 -4.64 -10.88
N PRO A 307 -21.79 -4.19 -10.82
CA PRO A 307 -22.18 -2.84 -10.44
C PRO A 307 -21.53 -2.32 -9.15
N GLY A 308 -20.69 -1.29 -9.27
CA GLY A 308 -20.04 -0.63 -8.14
C GLY A 308 -18.83 -1.36 -7.56
N ALA A 309 -18.43 -2.49 -8.16
CA ALA A 309 -17.25 -3.24 -7.73
C ALA A 309 -15.95 -2.53 -8.13
N LYS A 310 -14.94 -2.66 -7.28
CA LYS A 310 -13.61 -2.06 -7.39
C LYS A 310 -12.54 -3.15 -7.26
N PRO A 311 -11.34 -2.96 -7.83
CA PRO A 311 -10.27 -3.95 -7.69
C PRO A 311 -9.73 -3.92 -6.25
N ALA A 312 -9.56 -5.09 -5.65
CA ALA A 312 -8.69 -5.27 -4.50
C ALA A 312 -7.38 -5.92 -4.97
N LEU A 313 -6.28 -5.27 -4.62
CA LEU A 313 -4.96 -5.52 -5.16
C LEU A 313 -3.94 -5.80 -4.07
N ASP A 314 -2.82 -6.32 -4.52
CA ASP A 314 -1.72 -6.76 -3.67
C ASP A 314 -1.09 -5.61 -2.86
N LEU A 315 -0.45 -5.95 -1.74
CA LEU A 315 0.11 -5.01 -0.78
C LEU A 315 1.10 -4.00 -1.38
N PRO A 316 1.97 -4.33 -2.35
CA PRO A 316 2.91 -3.38 -2.96
C PRO A 316 2.26 -2.11 -3.53
N VAL A 317 0.96 -2.15 -3.86
CA VAL A 317 0.20 -0.95 -4.23
C VAL A 317 0.32 0.14 -3.17
N THR A 318 0.26 -0.25 -1.89
CA THR A 318 0.38 0.67 -0.75
C THR A 318 1.80 1.19 -0.54
N PHE A 319 2.81 0.40 -0.92
CA PHE A 319 4.22 0.76 -0.72
C PHE A 319 4.65 1.96 -1.57
N THR A 320 3.97 2.16 -2.71
CA THR A 320 4.20 3.34 -3.56
C THR A 320 3.79 4.65 -2.88
N GLN A 321 2.94 4.61 -1.85
CA GLN A 321 2.41 5.78 -1.15
C GLN A 321 3.29 6.22 0.03
N ALA A 322 3.87 5.27 0.77
CA ALA A 322 4.75 5.58 1.90
C ALA A 322 5.99 4.67 1.94
N PRO A 323 6.95 4.82 1.00
CA PRO A 323 8.14 3.97 0.93
C PRO A 323 9.02 4.04 2.19
N THR A 324 9.15 5.21 2.84
CA THR A 324 9.94 5.33 4.07
C THR A 324 9.28 4.54 5.21
N ALA A 325 7.95 4.56 5.31
CA ALA A 325 7.20 3.77 6.29
C ALA A 325 7.43 2.27 6.14
N VAL A 326 7.49 1.77 4.90
CA VAL A 326 7.80 0.35 4.60
C VAL A 326 9.11 -0.06 5.25
N MET A 327 10.15 0.76 5.08
CA MET A 327 11.48 0.46 5.63
C MET A 327 11.53 0.50 7.15
N LEU A 328 10.85 1.48 7.77
CA LEU A 328 10.75 1.55 9.22
C LEU A 328 10.04 0.31 9.79
N GLY A 329 8.96 -0.11 9.15
CA GLY A 329 8.22 -1.32 9.51
C GLY A 329 9.05 -2.60 9.34
N PHE A 330 9.68 -2.78 8.19
CA PHE A 330 10.56 -3.92 7.92
C PHE A 330 11.73 -4.01 8.92
N LEU A 331 12.44 -2.91 9.16
CA LEU A 331 13.61 -2.92 10.05
C LEU A 331 13.19 -3.20 11.50
N SER A 332 12.13 -2.56 11.99
CA SER A 332 11.64 -2.82 13.35
C SER A 332 11.11 -4.25 13.49
N SER A 333 10.41 -4.79 12.48
CA SER A 333 9.99 -6.19 12.44
C SER A 333 11.16 -7.15 12.50
N THR A 334 12.20 -6.91 11.69
CA THR A 334 13.39 -7.76 11.65
C THR A 334 14.13 -7.74 12.98
N VAL A 335 14.37 -6.56 13.55
CA VAL A 335 15.05 -6.43 14.85
C VAL A 335 14.27 -7.15 15.95
N VAL A 336 12.95 -6.94 16.03
CA VAL A 336 12.12 -7.59 17.06
C VAL A 336 12.09 -9.10 16.88
N PHE A 337 11.96 -9.58 15.64
CA PHE A 337 11.99 -11.01 15.36
C PHE A 337 13.32 -11.63 15.81
N LEU A 338 14.46 -11.04 15.45
CA LEU A 338 15.79 -11.53 15.84
C LEU A 338 16.00 -11.50 17.37
N LEU A 339 15.44 -10.49 18.07
CA LEU A 339 15.49 -10.44 19.53
C LEU A 339 14.67 -11.55 20.18
N LEU A 340 13.44 -11.79 19.70
CA LEU A 340 12.59 -12.87 20.18
C LEU A 340 13.18 -14.24 19.86
N MET A 341 13.83 -14.35 18.71
CA MET A 341 14.57 -15.53 18.30
C MET A 341 15.69 -15.87 19.29
N GLY A 342 16.53 -14.89 19.65
CA GLY A 342 17.55 -15.07 20.68
C GLY A 342 16.96 -15.41 22.06
N LEU A 343 15.81 -14.82 22.39
CA LEU A 343 15.08 -15.14 23.62
C LEU A 343 14.60 -16.59 23.63
N PHE A 344 13.97 -17.07 22.54
CA PHE A 344 13.48 -18.44 22.41
C PHE A 344 14.64 -19.44 22.51
N ALA A 345 15.75 -19.18 21.80
CA ALA A 345 16.96 -19.98 21.91
C ALA A 345 17.48 -20.04 23.37
N SER A 346 17.51 -18.91 24.08
CA SER A 346 17.94 -18.86 25.49
C SER A 346 17.01 -19.62 26.45
N MET A 347 15.74 -19.78 26.09
CA MET A 347 14.73 -20.54 26.84
C MET A 347 14.71 -22.03 26.46
N GLY A 348 15.53 -22.45 25.49
CA GLY A 348 15.54 -23.81 24.95
C GLY A 348 14.33 -24.14 24.06
N TRP A 349 13.62 -23.12 23.57
CA TRP A 349 12.56 -23.31 22.59
C TRP A 349 13.17 -23.47 21.21
N PHE A 350 12.53 -24.30 20.36
CA PHE A 350 12.93 -24.35 18.96
C PHE A 350 12.67 -22.99 18.32
N VAL A 351 13.48 -22.70 17.32
CA VAL A 351 13.45 -21.44 16.61
C VAL A 351 13.35 -21.76 15.13
N LEU A 352 12.43 -21.08 14.45
CA LEU A 352 12.35 -21.15 13.01
C LEU A 352 13.19 -20.07 12.38
N VAL A 353 13.61 -20.38 11.16
CA VAL A 353 14.41 -19.50 10.33
C VAL A 353 13.63 -18.20 10.04
N PRO A 354 14.28 -17.02 10.09
CA PRO A 354 13.62 -15.75 9.81
C PRO A 354 12.91 -15.73 8.44
N PRO A 355 11.58 -15.51 8.39
CA PRO A 355 10.83 -15.52 7.15
C PRO A 355 10.96 -14.16 6.47
N MET A 356 12.03 -13.97 5.71
CA MET A 356 12.41 -12.63 5.27
C MET A 356 11.37 -11.94 4.39
N ILE A 357 10.64 -12.70 3.59
CA ILE A 357 9.53 -12.18 2.79
C ILE A 357 8.46 -11.59 3.74
N MET A 358 8.09 -12.31 4.79
CA MET A 358 6.99 -11.91 5.69
C MET A 358 7.44 -10.81 6.66
N LEU A 359 8.73 -10.77 6.99
CA LEU A 359 9.32 -9.65 7.72
C LEU A 359 9.26 -8.35 6.89
N PHE A 360 9.50 -8.44 5.58
CA PHE A 360 9.46 -7.27 4.70
C PHE A 360 8.03 -6.88 4.32
N PHE A 361 7.22 -7.79 3.80
CA PHE A 361 5.86 -7.50 3.36
C PHE A 361 4.95 -7.21 4.54
N GLY A 362 4.86 -8.11 5.53
CA GLY A 362 4.08 -7.87 6.75
C GLY A 362 4.59 -6.69 7.56
N GLY A 363 5.91 -6.55 7.72
CA GLY A 363 6.51 -5.38 8.38
C GLY A 363 6.21 -4.09 7.62
N GLY A 364 6.26 -4.14 6.29
CA GLY A 364 5.90 -3.05 5.39
C GLY A 364 4.43 -2.67 5.49
N ALA A 365 3.51 -3.65 5.55
CA ALA A 365 2.10 -3.42 5.82
C ALA A 365 1.91 -2.68 7.14
N GLY A 366 2.45 -3.22 8.23
CA GLY A 366 2.39 -2.59 9.54
C GLY A 366 2.97 -1.16 9.51
N GLY A 367 4.09 -0.98 8.80
CA GLY A 367 4.73 0.29 8.53
C GLY A 367 3.78 1.32 7.90
N VAL A 368 3.25 1.00 6.72
CA VAL A 368 2.41 1.91 5.92
C VAL A 368 1.08 2.22 6.62
N PHE A 369 0.37 1.19 7.11
CA PHE A 369 -0.91 1.38 7.77
C PHE A 369 -0.77 2.07 9.13
N GLY A 370 0.31 1.81 9.86
CA GLY A 370 0.67 2.54 11.09
C GLY A 370 1.07 3.99 10.83
N ASN A 371 1.82 4.27 9.75
CA ASN A 371 2.18 5.63 9.37
C ASN A 371 0.95 6.48 9.04
N ALA A 372 0.00 5.92 8.27
CA ALA A 372 -1.21 6.62 7.86
C ALA A 372 -2.11 7.10 9.02
N VAL A 373 -1.91 6.56 10.23
CA VAL A 373 -2.71 6.90 11.42
C VAL A 373 -1.92 7.63 12.52
N ALA A 374 -0.61 7.41 12.62
CA ALA A 374 0.20 7.86 13.75
C ALA A 374 1.63 8.27 13.37
N GLY A 375 1.93 8.38 12.07
CA GLY A 375 3.26 8.75 11.57
C GLY A 375 4.32 7.67 11.79
N TRP A 376 5.59 8.06 11.78
CA TRP A 376 6.73 7.14 11.89
C TRP A 376 6.71 6.25 13.14
N ARG A 377 6.11 6.72 14.24
CA ARG A 377 5.94 5.91 15.48
C ARG A 377 4.94 4.79 15.27
N GLY A 378 3.86 5.07 14.53
CA GLY A 378 2.93 4.04 14.07
C GLY A 378 3.60 3.05 13.15
N ALA A 379 4.48 3.51 12.25
CA ALA A 379 5.23 2.62 11.36
C ALA A 379 6.13 1.64 12.13
N VAL A 380 6.89 2.13 13.11
CA VAL A 380 7.71 1.30 13.99
C VAL A 380 6.84 0.35 14.82
N PHE A 381 5.72 0.82 15.38
CA PHE A 381 4.80 -0.03 16.12
C PHE A 381 4.24 -1.18 15.27
N GLY A 382 3.86 -0.89 14.02
CA GLY A 382 3.38 -1.90 13.09
C GLY A 382 4.44 -2.96 12.78
N GLY A 383 5.70 -2.54 12.58
CA GLY A 383 6.80 -3.49 12.40
C GLY A 383 7.09 -4.32 13.66
N VAL A 384 7.13 -3.69 14.84
CA VAL A 384 7.26 -4.41 16.12
C VAL A 384 6.17 -5.48 16.27
N LEU A 385 4.92 -5.12 15.99
CA LEU A 385 3.80 -6.04 16.06
C LEU A 385 3.96 -7.21 15.08
N ASN A 386 4.37 -6.94 13.85
CA ASN A 386 4.65 -7.98 12.87
C ASN A 386 5.76 -8.93 13.34
N GLY A 387 6.87 -8.39 13.85
CA GLY A 387 7.97 -9.22 14.38
C GLY A 387 7.54 -10.13 15.52
N VAL A 388 6.68 -9.63 16.42
CA VAL A 388 6.07 -10.44 17.50
C VAL A 388 5.16 -11.52 16.92
N VAL A 389 4.23 -11.13 16.03
CA VAL A 389 3.26 -12.06 15.44
C VAL A 389 3.96 -13.14 14.64
N LEU A 390 5.02 -12.84 13.89
CA LEU A 390 5.77 -13.84 13.15
C LEU A 390 6.54 -14.77 14.09
N ALA A 391 7.24 -14.25 15.10
CA ALA A 391 8.03 -15.09 16.01
C ALA A 391 7.15 -16.10 16.79
N PHE A 392 6.09 -15.61 17.43
CA PHE A 392 5.14 -16.48 18.15
C PHE A 392 4.25 -17.27 17.19
N GLY A 393 3.87 -16.67 16.07
CA GLY A 393 3.08 -17.29 15.02
C GLY A 393 3.74 -18.55 14.49
N GLN A 394 5.01 -18.43 14.10
CA GLN A 394 5.85 -19.53 13.65
C GLN A 394 5.97 -20.63 14.70
N TRP A 395 6.30 -20.25 15.94
CA TRP A 395 6.50 -21.20 17.03
C TRP A 395 5.22 -21.97 17.38
N ILE A 396 4.06 -21.31 17.43
CA ILE A 396 2.78 -21.97 17.69
C ILE A 396 2.31 -22.74 16.44
N GLY A 397 2.39 -22.10 15.28
CA GLY A 397 1.89 -22.60 14.01
C GLY A 397 2.56 -23.88 13.57
N TRP A 398 3.85 -24.06 13.85
CA TRP A 398 4.55 -25.31 13.53
C TRP A 398 3.88 -26.52 14.20
N GLY A 399 3.44 -26.37 15.45
CA GLY A 399 2.70 -27.42 16.14
C GLY A 399 1.24 -27.56 15.70
N VAL A 400 0.64 -26.51 15.13
CA VAL A 400 -0.74 -26.52 14.62
C VAL A 400 -0.85 -27.23 13.27
N TRP A 401 0.22 -27.30 12.48
CA TRP A 401 0.25 -28.00 11.19
C TRP A 401 1.22 -29.18 11.20
N GLY A 402 1.54 -29.73 12.38
CA GLY A 402 2.61 -30.70 12.56
C GLY A 402 2.41 -31.99 11.76
N ASP A 403 1.15 -32.41 11.61
CA ASP A 403 0.78 -33.66 10.95
C ASP A 403 0.51 -33.49 9.45
N THR A 404 0.39 -32.23 8.96
CA THR A 404 0.04 -31.92 7.57
C THR A 404 1.14 -31.21 6.80
N ALA A 405 1.44 -29.96 7.14
CA ALA A 405 2.36 -29.11 6.41
C ALA A 405 2.95 -28.04 7.35
N PRO A 406 3.85 -28.42 8.27
CA PRO A 406 4.39 -27.51 9.27
C PRO A 406 5.21 -26.37 8.65
N GLU A 407 5.70 -26.53 7.42
CA GLU A 407 6.35 -25.46 6.65
C GLU A 407 5.40 -24.28 6.39
N LEU A 408 4.08 -24.47 6.45
CA LEU A 408 3.14 -23.34 6.41
C LEU A 408 3.40 -22.35 7.54
N ALA A 409 3.90 -22.79 8.70
CA ALA A 409 4.25 -21.88 9.78
C ALA A 409 5.41 -20.95 9.40
N THR A 410 6.41 -21.43 8.67
CA THR A 410 7.54 -20.60 8.24
C THR A 410 7.15 -19.65 7.11
N LEU A 411 6.23 -20.07 6.25
CA LEU A 411 5.75 -19.32 5.10
C LEU A 411 4.52 -18.45 5.40
N ALA A 412 4.04 -18.43 6.64
CA ALA A 412 2.77 -17.80 6.99
C ALA A 412 2.87 -16.28 7.11
N ASP A 413 1.94 -15.61 6.44
CA ASP A 413 1.57 -14.24 6.77
C ASP A 413 0.68 -14.20 8.03
N SER A 414 0.47 -13.01 8.57
CA SER A 414 -0.31 -12.83 9.79
C SER A 414 -1.74 -13.38 9.71
N ASP A 415 -2.43 -13.28 8.57
CA ASP A 415 -3.79 -13.80 8.41
C ASP A 415 -3.82 -15.33 8.44
N TRP A 416 -2.73 -16.00 8.04
CA TRP A 416 -2.66 -17.46 7.99
C TRP A 416 -2.68 -18.02 9.41
N PHE A 417 -1.93 -17.40 10.33
CA PHE A 417 -1.96 -17.77 11.75
C PHE A 417 -3.36 -17.55 12.34
N VAL A 418 -3.97 -16.39 12.08
CA VAL A 418 -5.31 -16.08 12.61
C VAL A 418 -6.34 -17.09 12.11
N VAL A 419 -6.38 -17.37 10.81
CA VAL A 419 -7.35 -18.31 10.23
C VAL A 419 -7.04 -19.75 10.66
N GLY A 420 -5.78 -20.16 10.63
CA GLY A 420 -5.36 -21.49 11.06
C GLY A 420 -5.76 -21.77 12.51
N TRP A 421 -5.47 -20.84 13.43
CA TRP A 421 -5.84 -20.97 14.84
C TRP A 421 -7.34 -20.93 15.07
N LEU A 422 -8.08 -20.09 14.33
CA LEU A 422 -9.54 -20.06 14.41
C LEU A 422 -10.15 -21.39 13.96
N LEU A 423 -9.66 -21.97 12.87
CA LEU A 423 -10.15 -23.25 12.36
C LEU A 423 -9.78 -24.41 13.30
N ALA A 424 -8.55 -24.45 13.81
CA ALA A 424 -8.12 -25.43 14.80
C ALA A 424 -8.95 -25.34 16.09
N GLY A 425 -9.16 -24.12 16.60
CA GLY A 425 -9.98 -23.85 17.78
C GLY A 425 -11.44 -24.27 17.59
N LEU A 426 -12.07 -23.86 16.48
CA LEU A 426 -13.44 -24.26 16.13
C LEU A 426 -13.56 -25.78 15.94
N GLY A 427 -12.55 -26.42 15.37
CA GLY A 427 -12.50 -27.87 15.22
C GLY A 427 -12.52 -28.58 16.57
N SER A 428 -11.71 -28.14 17.52
CA SER A 428 -11.70 -28.70 18.88
C SER A 428 -13.03 -28.51 19.63
N LEU A 429 -13.66 -27.32 19.50
CA LEU A 429 -14.92 -26.98 20.18
C LEU A 429 -16.10 -27.78 19.61
N LEU A 430 -16.12 -27.98 18.30
CA LEU A 430 -17.22 -28.61 17.58
C LEU A 430 -16.97 -30.10 17.29
N ALA A 431 -15.85 -30.67 17.78
CA ALA A 431 -15.50 -32.09 17.63
C ALA A 431 -16.65 -33.08 17.92
N PRO A 432 -17.56 -32.86 18.91
CA PRO A 432 -18.69 -33.77 19.15
C PRO A 432 -19.66 -33.95 17.98
N LEU A 433 -19.66 -33.05 16.99
CA LEU A 433 -20.55 -33.09 15.83
C LEU A 433 -20.04 -34.01 14.69
N GLY A 434 -18.83 -34.57 14.81
CA GLY A 434 -18.24 -35.50 13.85
C GLY A 434 -18.16 -34.92 12.43
N ALA A 435 -18.60 -35.68 11.42
CA ALA A 435 -18.50 -35.27 10.02
C ALA A 435 -19.33 -34.00 9.67
N TRP A 436 -20.29 -33.62 10.50
CA TRP A 436 -21.08 -32.40 10.29
C TRP A 436 -20.35 -31.13 10.69
N THR A 437 -19.27 -31.23 11.47
CA THR A 437 -18.54 -30.07 12.00
C THR A 437 -18.09 -29.11 10.89
N LEU A 438 -17.54 -29.65 9.80
CA LEU A 438 -17.08 -28.88 8.65
C LEU A 438 -18.21 -28.03 8.03
N TRP A 439 -19.39 -28.62 7.85
CA TRP A 439 -20.56 -27.93 7.30
C TRP A 439 -21.11 -26.88 8.26
N VAL A 440 -21.07 -27.15 9.58
CA VAL A 440 -21.47 -26.18 10.59
C VAL A 440 -20.53 -24.98 10.61
N ILE A 441 -19.21 -25.20 10.55
CA ILE A 441 -18.21 -24.12 10.45
C ILE A 441 -18.47 -23.28 9.18
N ALA A 442 -18.61 -23.92 8.03
CA ALA A 442 -18.94 -23.23 6.78
C ALA A 442 -20.24 -22.43 6.89
N GLY A 443 -21.29 -23.04 7.44
CA GLY A 443 -22.59 -22.41 7.65
C GLY A 443 -22.52 -21.18 8.56
N ILE A 444 -21.77 -21.26 9.66
CA ILE A 444 -21.54 -20.14 10.58
C ILE A 444 -20.81 -19.00 9.87
N VAL A 445 -19.73 -19.31 9.15
CA VAL A 445 -18.94 -18.28 8.43
C VAL A 445 -19.76 -17.62 7.33
N VAL A 446 -20.52 -18.39 6.55
CA VAL A 446 -21.42 -17.85 5.52
C VAL A 446 -22.51 -17.00 6.14
N ALA A 447 -23.15 -17.46 7.22
CA ALA A 447 -24.19 -16.70 7.92
C ALA A 447 -23.63 -15.40 8.49
N ALA A 448 -22.47 -15.43 9.14
CA ALA A 448 -21.79 -14.24 9.64
C ALA A 448 -21.44 -13.26 8.51
N THR A 449 -20.92 -13.77 7.39
CA THR A 449 -20.60 -12.98 6.19
C THR A 449 -21.84 -12.28 5.65
N VAL A 450 -22.94 -13.01 5.45
CA VAL A 450 -24.21 -12.43 4.98
C VAL A 450 -24.74 -11.39 5.95
N LEU A 451 -24.70 -11.66 7.26
CA LEU A 451 -25.13 -10.70 8.29
C LEU A 451 -24.30 -9.40 8.25
N ILE A 452 -22.98 -9.51 8.14
CA ILE A 452 -22.07 -8.36 8.01
C ILE A 452 -22.40 -7.56 6.75
N LEU A 453 -22.56 -8.23 5.60
CA LEU A 453 -22.88 -7.57 4.33
C LEU A 453 -24.25 -6.88 4.36
N VAL A 454 -25.26 -7.50 4.96
CA VAL A 454 -26.59 -6.89 5.15
C VAL A 454 -26.52 -5.69 6.08
N ALA A 455 -25.79 -5.79 7.19
CA ALA A 455 -25.63 -4.69 8.15
C ALA A 455 -24.90 -3.49 7.52
N LEU A 456 -23.81 -3.73 6.79
CA LEU A 456 -23.08 -2.69 6.07
C LEU A 456 -23.90 -2.08 4.93
N GLY A 457 -24.70 -2.90 4.24
CA GLY A 457 -25.58 -2.45 3.16
C GLY A 457 -26.73 -1.56 3.64
N ARG A 458 -27.24 -1.78 4.85
CA ARG A 458 -28.25 -0.90 5.48
C ARG A 458 -27.66 0.48 5.82
N ARG A 459 -26.45 0.51 6.39
CA ARG A 459 -25.77 1.77 6.74
C ARG A 459 -25.55 2.69 5.52
N HIS A 460 -25.23 2.12 4.36
CA HIS A 460 -25.07 2.90 3.11
C HIS A 460 -26.41 3.32 2.48
N ARG A 461 -27.53 2.78 2.92
CA ARG A 461 -28.88 3.14 2.45
C ARG A 461 -29.49 4.28 3.27
N ASP A 462 -29.05 4.43 4.51
CA ASP A 462 -29.46 5.49 5.45
C ASP A 462 -28.59 6.75 5.32
N GLU A 463 -27.48 6.70 4.59
CA GLU A 463 -26.82 7.91 4.06
C GLU A 463 -27.69 8.46 2.92
N PRO A 464 -28.23 9.70 3.03
CA PRO A 464 -29.12 10.22 2.02
C PRO A 464 -28.44 10.23 0.64
N ALA A 465 -29.13 9.65 -0.33
CA ALA A 465 -28.69 9.49 -1.72
C ALA A 465 -28.40 10.82 -2.46
N ASP A 466 -28.65 11.96 -1.80
CA ASP A 466 -28.40 13.29 -2.32
C ASP A 466 -26.98 13.81 -2.04
N ALA A 467 -26.15 13.13 -1.24
CA ALA A 467 -24.78 13.61 -0.99
C ALA A 467 -23.85 13.54 -2.23
N ASP A 468 -24.10 12.62 -3.16
CA ASP A 468 -23.35 12.51 -4.42
C ASP A 468 -23.99 13.30 -5.58
N ALA A 469 -25.28 13.68 -5.48
CA ALA A 469 -25.99 14.47 -6.50
C ALA A 469 -26.00 15.99 -6.19
N ASP A 470 -26.06 16.37 -4.90
CA ASP A 470 -26.01 17.77 -4.46
C ASP A 470 -24.60 18.35 -4.56
N ALA A 471 -23.56 17.51 -4.62
CA ALA A 471 -22.18 17.95 -4.85
C ALA A 471 -21.92 18.40 -6.31
N GLU A 472 -22.86 18.14 -7.24
CA GLU A 472 -22.85 18.60 -8.63
C GLU A 472 -23.91 19.69 -8.92
N THR A 473 -24.92 19.87 -8.05
CA THR A 473 -26.01 20.85 -8.26
C THR A 473 -26.10 21.98 -7.22
N ALA A 474 -25.43 21.88 -6.06
CA ALA A 474 -25.38 22.98 -5.08
C ALA A 474 -24.39 24.12 -5.42
N GLY A 475 -23.75 24.07 -6.61
CA GLY A 475 -22.85 25.12 -7.09
C GLY A 475 -23.55 26.33 -7.74
N THR A 476 -24.89 26.36 -7.83
CA THR A 476 -25.59 27.37 -8.65
C THR A 476 -26.81 28.06 -8.02
N ALA A 477 -27.09 27.94 -6.72
CA ALA A 477 -28.22 28.67 -6.14
C ALA A 477 -27.99 29.18 -4.70
N GLY A 478 -27.82 30.50 -4.60
CA GLY A 478 -28.41 31.31 -3.53
C GLY A 478 -27.64 31.46 -2.21
N ASN A 479 -26.90 32.56 -2.08
CA ASN A 479 -27.19 33.49 -0.98
C ASN A 479 -26.69 34.90 -1.32
N ALA A 480 -27.61 35.69 -1.86
CA ALA A 480 -27.59 37.13 -1.77
C ALA A 480 -28.40 37.55 -0.54
N ASP A 481 -27.81 38.48 0.21
CA ASP A 481 -28.45 39.50 1.03
C ASP A 481 -28.82 39.17 2.49
N ALA A 482 -27.98 39.69 3.39
CA ALA A 482 -28.39 40.28 4.67
C ALA A 482 -27.38 41.37 5.08
N SER A 483 -27.64 42.60 4.61
CA SER A 483 -27.43 43.92 5.26
C SER A 483 -27.17 43.91 6.80
N ALA A 484 -26.43 44.83 7.46
CA ALA A 484 -25.84 46.14 7.15
C ALA A 484 -24.82 46.53 8.28
N PRO A 485 -23.95 47.54 8.08
CA PRO A 485 -22.94 47.96 9.06
C PRO A 485 -23.42 49.07 10.01
N ALA A 486 -22.91 49.07 11.25
CA ALA A 486 -23.13 50.13 12.22
C ALA A 486 -22.17 51.31 11.98
N ALA A 487 -22.74 52.49 11.73
CA ALA A 487 -22.05 53.76 11.58
C ALA A 487 -21.78 54.42 12.94
N VAL A 488 -20.57 54.98 13.14
CA VAL A 488 -20.35 56.13 14.07
C VAL A 488 -19.18 57.00 13.58
N THR A 489 -19.57 58.08 12.89
CA THR A 489 -19.08 59.48 12.92
C THR A 489 -17.58 59.84 12.96
N VAL A 490 -17.20 60.58 11.91
CA VAL A 490 -16.12 61.59 11.84
C VAL A 490 -16.48 62.83 12.69
N PRO A 491 -15.48 63.53 13.23
CA PRO A 491 -15.47 64.99 13.11
C PRO A 491 -14.15 65.51 12.53
N ASP A 492 -14.30 66.50 11.65
CA ASP A 492 -13.28 67.35 11.03
C ASP A 492 -13.42 68.77 11.64
N PRO A 493 -12.66 69.81 11.27
CA PRO A 493 -11.20 70.02 11.24
C PRO A 493 -10.79 71.21 12.16
N ALA A 494 -9.50 71.38 12.47
CA ALA A 494 -8.95 72.69 12.84
C ALA A 494 -7.46 72.81 12.51
N HIS A 495 -7.08 74.03 12.13
CA HIS A 495 -5.94 74.40 11.31
C HIS A 495 -4.67 74.74 12.16
N PRO A 496 -3.58 75.28 11.59
CA PRO A 496 -2.21 74.81 11.77
C PRO A 496 -1.38 75.69 12.73
N ALA A 497 -0.11 75.37 12.95
CA ALA A 497 1.03 76.31 12.83
C ALA A 497 2.31 75.78 13.49
N ASP A 498 3.42 76.20 12.86
CA ASP A 498 4.77 76.42 13.39
C ASP A 498 5.56 75.19 13.92
N GLY A 499 6.84 75.01 13.58
CA GLY A 499 7.79 75.92 12.95
C GLY A 499 9.17 75.64 13.53
N SER A 500 10.19 75.65 12.67
CA SER A 500 11.63 75.79 12.96
C SER A 500 12.29 74.69 13.83
N GLU A 501 13.57 74.36 13.75
CA GLU A 501 14.73 74.81 12.99
C GLU A 501 15.88 73.85 13.33
N ALA A 502 16.86 73.74 12.41
CA ALA A 502 18.31 73.51 12.61
C ALA A 502 18.79 72.36 13.53
N GLY A 503 19.89 71.64 13.30
CA GLY A 503 21.03 71.80 12.40
C GLY A 503 22.19 70.96 12.98
N ASP A 504 22.91 70.30 12.10
CA ASP A 504 24.33 69.94 12.14
C ASP A 504 25.03 69.11 13.25
N THR A 505 25.60 68.02 12.76
CA THR A 505 27.00 67.53 12.92
C THR A 505 27.44 66.61 14.07
N ALA A 506 27.94 65.45 13.61
CA ALA A 506 29.15 64.73 14.01
C ALA A 506 29.23 64.05 15.39
N GLY A 507 29.51 62.74 15.39
CA GLY A 507 30.06 62.05 16.57
C GLY A 507 29.90 60.53 16.53
N ALA A 508 31.02 59.83 16.40
CA ALA A 508 31.15 58.39 16.26
C ALA A 508 30.59 57.51 17.40
N ALA A 509 30.25 56.28 16.98
CA ALA A 509 30.46 54.99 17.66
C ALA A 509 29.41 54.46 18.67
N SER A 510 28.96 53.24 18.31
CA SER A 510 28.59 52.12 19.18
C SER A 510 27.25 52.18 19.92
N SER A 511 26.26 51.44 19.41
CA SER A 511 25.82 50.23 20.12
C SER A 511 24.78 49.43 19.33
N ARG A 512 24.88 48.12 19.53
CA ARG A 512 24.05 47.03 19.01
C ARG A 512 22.53 47.30 19.12
N ARG A 513 21.80 47.07 18.03
CA ARG A 513 20.56 46.25 17.97
C ARG A 513 20.11 46.14 16.52
N THR A 514 20.58 45.11 15.83
CA THR A 514 20.12 44.77 14.48
C THR A 514 18.67 44.29 14.55
N ALA A 515 17.81 45.16 14.03
CA ALA A 515 16.59 44.92 13.26
C ALA A 515 16.03 43.48 13.28
N ARG A 516 14.88 43.34 13.93
CA ARG A 516 13.86 42.34 13.56
C ARG A 516 13.31 42.79 12.21
N ALA A 517 13.90 42.29 11.13
CA ALA A 517 13.39 42.49 9.77
C ALA A 517 12.01 41.82 9.67
N ALA A 518 10.98 42.64 9.54
CA ALA A 518 9.67 42.21 9.11
C ALA A 518 9.82 41.54 7.73
N HIS A 519 9.34 40.31 7.60
CA HIS A 519 9.21 39.63 6.32
C HIS A 519 8.18 40.42 5.51
N ALA A 520 8.64 41.20 4.53
CA ALA A 520 7.77 41.87 3.58
C ALA A 520 7.00 40.81 2.80
N ALA A 521 5.67 40.79 2.93
CA ALA A 521 4.81 39.96 2.12
C ALA A 521 4.96 40.39 0.65
N ILE A 522 5.31 39.44 -0.22
CA ILE A 522 5.36 39.66 -1.67
C ILE A 522 3.91 39.87 -2.12
N PRO A 523 3.53 41.04 -2.65
CA PRO A 523 2.16 41.26 -3.12
C PRO A 523 1.86 40.32 -4.30
N ARG A 524 0.66 39.75 -4.30
CA ARG A 524 0.18 38.88 -5.38
C ARG A 524 0.13 39.68 -6.70
N PRO A 525 0.69 39.19 -7.80
CA PRO A 525 0.50 39.83 -9.11
C PRO A 525 -0.98 39.80 -9.53
N GLU A 526 -1.42 40.79 -10.29
CA GLU A 526 -2.82 40.88 -10.78
C GLU A 526 -3.19 39.68 -11.67
N MET A 527 -2.23 39.14 -12.41
CA MET A 527 -2.38 37.93 -13.22
C MET A 527 -1.27 36.93 -12.86
N LEU A 528 -1.65 35.76 -12.37
CA LEU A 528 -0.68 34.74 -11.95
C LEU A 528 -0.10 33.99 -13.16
N SER A 529 1.21 33.90 -13.25
CA SER A 529 1.87 32.94 -14.15
C SER A 529 1.99 31.57 -13.46
N VAL A 530 1.35 30.56 -14.04
CA VAL A 530 1.29 29.20 -13.48
C VAL A 530 1.96 28.21 -14.44
N LEU A 531 2.83 27.34 -13.91
CA LEU A 531 3.43 26.25 -14.68
C LEU A 531 2.96 24.89 -14.18
N ALA A 532 2.34 24.11 -15.05
CA ALA A 532 1.98 22.73 -14.81
C ALA A 532 3.10 21.78 -15.27
N VAL A 533 3.66 21.00 -14.35
CA VAL A 533 4.78 20.09 -14.63
C VAL A 533 4.40 18.65 -14.34
N CYS A 534 4.71 17.74 -15.26
CA CYS A 534 4.54 16.30 -15.05
C CYS A 534 5.78 15.51 -15.50
N GLY A 535 6.16 14.47 -14.74
CA GLY A 535 7.25 13.57 -15.09
C GLY A 535 6.89 12.44 -16.06
N ALA A 536 5.61 12.29 -16.44
CA ALA A 536 5.13 11.26 -17.37
C ALA A 536 4.99 11.72 -18.84
N GLY A 537 5.40 12.95 -19.16
CA GLY A 537 5.33 13.55 -20.50
C GLY A 537 4.27 14.66 -20.67
N MET A 538 4.18 15.24 -21.88
CA MET A 538 3.35 16.44 -22.17
C MET A 538 1.84 16.22 -22.01
N GLY A 539 1.33 14.98 -22.14
CA GLY A 539 -0.10 14.70 -22.02
C GLY A 539 -0.65 14.89 -20.60
N SER A 540 0.11 14.45 -19.59
CA SER A 540 -0.29 14.57 -18.18
C SER A 540 -0.16 16.01 -17.68
N SER A 541 0.83 16.77 -18.17
CA SER A 541 0.94 18.20 -17.84
C SER A 541 -0.15 19.04 -18.51
N LEU A 542 -0.64 18.63 -19.69
CA LEU A 542 -1.80 19.26 -20.34
C LEU A 542 -3.10 19.01 -19.57
N ILE A 543 -3.32 17.79 -19.07
CA ILE A 543 -4.48 17.48 -18.21
C ILE A 543 -4.43 18.33 -16.95
N LEU A 544 -3.28 18.36 -16.26
CA LEU A 544 -3.09 19.15 -15.04
C LEU A 544 -3.32 20.64 -15.30
N ARG A 545 -2.81 21.18 -16.42
CA ARG A 545 -3.08 22.56 -16.86
C ARG A 545 -4.57 22.82 -16.98
N THR A 546 -5.30 21.94 -17.66
CA THR A 546 -6.75 22.12 -17.91
C THR A 546 -7.54 22.06 -16.60
N THR A 547 -7.17 21.15 -15.70
CA THR A 547 -7.80 21.01 -14.38
C THR A 547 -7.51 22.22 -13.49
N ALA A 548 -6.27 22.71 -13.47
CA ALA A 548 -5.87 23.88 -12.71
C ALA A 548 -6.49 25.17 -13.25
N GLN A 549 -6.68 25.27 -14.57
CA GLN A 549 -7.40 26.39 -15.18
C GLN A 549 -8.83 26.46 -14.66
N LYS A 550 -9.56 25.33 -14.69
CA LYS A 550 -10.91 25.26 -14.14
C LYS A 550 -10.95 25.58 -12.64
N ALA A 551 -9.95 25.14 -11.88
CA ALA A 551 -9.87 25.42 -10.45
C ALA A 551 -9.67 26.92 -10.17
N LEU A 552 -8.75 27.58 -10.88
CA LEU A 552 -8.47 29.01 -10.71
C LEU A 552 -9.63 29.89 -11.21
N GLU A 553 -10.30 29.50 -12.30
CA GLU A 553 -11.53 30.14 -12.76
C GLU A 553 -12.65 30.06 -11.71
N GLN A 554 -12.82 28.91 -11.05
CA GLN A 554 -13.78 28.76 -9.94
C GLN A 554 -13.43 29.58 -8.70
N MET A 555 -12.15 29.95 -8.53
CA MET A 555 -11.67 30.81 -7.46
C MET A 555 -11.76 32.30 -7.82
N GLY A 556 -12.13 32.65 -9.06
CA GLY A 556 -12.13 34.03 -9.56
C GLY A 556 -10.74 34.63 -9.67
N ILE A 557 -9.71 33.81 -9.89
CA ILE A 557 -8.31 34.24 -9.98
C ILE A 557 -7.86 34.22 -11.44
N ASP A 558 -7.47 35.39 -11.96
CA ASP A 558 -6.90 35.51 -13.29
C ASP A 558 -5.48 34.91 -13.33
N ALA A 559 -5.29 33.91 -14.19
CA ALA A 559 -4.02 33.22 -14.33
C ALA A 559 -3.73 32.82 -15.78
N THR A 560 -2.47 32.95 -16.19
CA THR A 560 -1.94 32.36 -17.41
C THR A 560 -1.25 31.05 -17.06
N ILE A 561 -1.77 29.94 -17.57
CA ILE A 561 -1.24 28.60 -17.27
C ILE A 561 -0.55 28.00 -18.48
N ASP A 562 0.74 27.72 -18.34
CA ASP A 562 1.53 26.95 -19.29
C ASP A 562 1.83 25.54 -18.73
N HIS A 563 2.30 24.63 -19.58
CA HIS A 563 2.60 23.26 -19.20
C HIS A 563 3.95 22.80 -19.79
N SER A 564 4.65 21.92 -19.07
CA SER A 564 5.94 21.40 -19.51
C SER A 564 6.26 20.05 -18.87
N ASP A 565 7.33 19.41 -19.34
CA ASP A 565 7.96 18.28 -18.65
C ASP A 565 8.98 18.78 -17.60
N VAL A 566 9.43 17.88 -16.71
CA VAL A 566 10.35 18.21 -15.61
C VAL A 566 11.70 18.74 -16.11
N GLY A 567 12.21 18.20 -17.22
CA GLY A 567 13.51 18.60 -17.78
C GLY A 567 13.48 20.01 -18.35
N SER A 568 12.41 20.35 -19.06
CA SER A 568 12.18 21.66 -19.71
C SER A 568 11.70 22.74 -18.75
N ALA A 569 11.19 22.38 -17.57
CA ALA A 569 10.75 23.34 -16.56
C ALA A 569 11.91 24.09 -15.89
N ARG A 570 13.12 23.52 -15.88
CA ARG A 570 14.31 24.13 -15.24
C ARG A 570 14.73 25.41 -15.95
N GLY A 571 14.87 26.50 -15.20
CA GLY A 571 15.29 27.81 -15.71
C GLY A 571 14.14 28.75 -16.11
N ARG A 572 12.88 28.30 -16.03
CA ARG A 572 11.72 29.18 -16.09
C ARG A 572 11.53 29.90 -14.75
N ARG A 573 10.90 31.08 -14.77
CA ARG A 573 10.44 31.78 -13.56
C ARG A 573 8.95 32.02 -13.70
N VAL A 574 8.19 31.53 -12.73
CA VAL A 574 6.73 31.69 -12.66
C VAL A 574 6.33 32.02 -11.22
N ASP A 575 5.10 32.49 -11.03
CA ASP A 575 4.59 32.83 -9.70
C ASP A 575 4.17 31.59 -8.92
N LEU A 576 3.67 30.57 -9.63
CA LEU A 576 3.17 29.34 -9.03
C LEU A 576 3.50 28.12 -9.90
N VAL A 577 4.02 27.05 -9.29
CA VAL A 577 4.23 25.76 -9.95
C VAL A 577 3.30 24.70 -9.36
N ILE A 578 2.63 23.93 -10.22
CA ILE A 578 1.82 22.77 -9.84
C ILE A 578 2.45 21.51 -10.43
N ALA A 579 2.69 20.52 -9.59
CA ALA A 579 3.26 19.24 -10.03
C ALA A 579 2.92 18.12 -9.05
N GLN A 580 3.20 16.88 -9.44
CA GLN A 580 3.19 15.77 -8.49
C GLN A 580 4.22 15.99 -7.39
N ALA A 581 3.89 15.61 -6.16
CA ALA A 581 4.76 15.79 -5.00
C ALA A 581 6.18 15.25 -5.22
N SER A 582 6.32 14.13 -5.95
CA SER A 582 7.59 13.51 -6.31
C SER A 582 8.48 14.36 -7.22
N TYR A 583 7.90 15.25 -8.03
CA TYR A 583 8.65 16.04 -9.01
C TYR A 583 8.94 17.47 -8.53
N LEU A 584 8.26 17.97 -7.50
CA LEU A 584 8.51 19.32 -6.98
C LEU A 584 9.95 19.51 -6.50
N SER A 585 10.57 18.48 -5.91
CA SER A 585 11.98 18.51 -5.53
C SER A 585 12.95 18.53 -6.72
N GLU A 586 12.53 18.06 -7.89
CA GLU A 586 13.38 17.98 -9.09
C GLU A 586 13.32 19.25 -9.96
N VAL A 587 12.21 19.98 -9.87
CA VAL A 587 11.94 21.20 -10.63
C VAL A 587 12.72 22.41 -10.05
N GLY A 588 13.02 22.39 -8.74
CA GLY A 588 13.81 23.42 -8.06
C GLY A 588 13.05 24.72 -7.77
N ASP A 589 13.76 25.77 -7.33
CA ASP A 589 13.20 27.07 -6.93
C ASP A 589 12.82 27.95 -8.14
N ILE A 590 11.97 27.44 -9.03
CA ILE A 590 11.46 28.19 -10.20
C ILE A 590 10.28 29.10 -9.87
N ALA A 591 9.64 28.89 -8.72
CA ALA A 591 8.47 29.62 -8.27
C ALA A 591 8.47 29.85 -6.76
N PRO A 592 7.96 31.00 -6.27
CA PRO A 592 7.81 31.26 -4.84
C PRO A 592 6.71 30.41 -4.18
N VAL A 593 5.78 29.86 -4.97
CA VAL A 593 4.70 28.98 -4.53
C VAL A 593 4.77 27.66 -5.30
N ALA A 594 4.88 26.56 -4.56
CA ALA A 594 4.93 25.21 -5.11
C ALA A 594 3.78 24.39 -4.52
N VAL A 595 2.92 23.86 -5.39
CA VAL A 595 1.67 23.20 -5.01
C VAL A 595 1.73 21.72 -5.40
N PRO A 596 1.83 20.80 -4.41
CA PRO A 596 1.80 19.38 -4.67
C PRO A 596 0.39 18.90 -4.98
N ILE A 597 0.23 18.27 -6.14
CA ILE A 597 -1.02 17.69 -6.63
C ILE A 597 -0.89 16.17 -6.70
N THR A 598 -1.83 15.44 -6.11
CA THR A 598 -1.87 13.96 -6.13
C THR A 598 -2.89 13.43 -7.13
N SER A 599 -3.93 14.20 -7.46
CA SER A 599 -4.92 13.88 -8.50
C SER A 599 -4.95 14.98 -9.56
N PHE A 600 -4.67 14.64 -10.83
CA PHE A 600 -4.57 15.62 -11.92
C PHE A 600 -5.90 15.90 -12.62
N VAL A 601 -6.92 15.09 -12.37
CA VAL A 601 -8.24 15.16 -13.04
C VAL A 601 -9.33 15.70 -12.11
N ASP A 602 -9.09 15.72 -10.81
CA ASP A 602 -10.03 16.21 -9.81
C ASP A 602 -9.85 17.72 -9.59
N VAL A 603 -10.77 18.51 -10.14
CA VAL A 603 -10.77 19.98 -9.99
C VAL A 603 -10.94 20.40 -8.52
N LYS A 604 -11.75 19.68 -7.72
CA LYS A 604 -11.99 20.01 -6.31
C LYS A 604 -10.71 19.79 -5.51
N HIS A 605 -9.98 18.71 -5.77
CA HIS A 605 -8.67 18.45 -5.18
C HIS A 605 -7.66 19.55 -5.55
N VAL A 606 -7.52 19.87 -6.84
CA VAL A 606 -6.57 20.90 -7.29
C VAL A 606 -6.90 22.26 -6.68
N ARG A 607 -8.19 22.62 -6.62
CA ARG A 607 -8.66 23.84 -5.97
C ARG A 607 -8.29 23.91 -4.50
N ALA A 608 -8.61 22.89 -3.71
CA ALA A 608 -8.30 22.87 -2.28
C ALA A 608 -6.79 23.05 -2.02
N ARG A 609 -5.94 22.41 -2.85
CA ARG A 609 -4.48 22.55 -2.74
C ARG A 609 -3.97 23.93 -3.15
N LEU A 610 -4.61 24.57 -4.12
CA LEU A 610 -4.30 25.95 -4.52
C LEU A 610 -4.74 26.94 -3.43
N GLU A 611 -5.93 26.77 -2.84
CA GLU A 611 -6.43 27.57 -1.72
C GLU A 611 -5.45 27.52 -0.54
N ASP A 612 -5.11 26.31 -0.07
CA ASP A 612 -4.13 26.10 1.02
C ASP A 612 -2.80 26.83 0.76
N ALA A 613 -2.29 26.74 -0.47
CA ALA A 613 -0.97 27.26 -0.82
C ALA A 613 -0.96 28.78 -1.00
N LEU A 614 -2.04 29.36 -1.52
CA LEU A 614 -2.20 30.78 -1.70
C LEU A 614 -2.48 31.49 -0.37
N GLU A 615 -3.32 30.91 0.50
CA GLU A 615 -3.55 31.42 1.87
C GLU A 615 -2.25 31.41 2.69
N ALA A 616 -1.48 30.33 2.63
CA ALA A 616 -0.19 30.23 3.33
C ALA A 616 0.83 31.31 2.89
N LYS A 617 0.62 31.92 1.72
CA LYS A 617 1.44 33.01 1.17
C LYS A 617 0.79 34.39 1.31
N GLY A 618 -0.44 34.47 1.82
CA GLY A 618 -1.22 35.71 1.91
C GLY A 618 -1.67 36.25 0.55
N TRP A 619 -1.88 35.36 -0.42
CA TRP A 619 -2.38 35.69 -1.77
C TRP A 619 -3.89 35.44 -1.94
N LEU A 620 -4.51 34.90 -0.89
CA LEU A 620 -5.92 34.85 -0.57
C LEU A 620 -6.06 35.40 0.85
#